data_AF-A0A914V0B5-F1
#
_entry.id   AF-A0A914V0B5-F1
#
_cell.length_a   1.000
_cell.length_b   1.000
_cell.length_c   1.000
_cell.angle_alpha   90.00
_cell.angle_beta   90.00
_cell.angle_gamma   90.00
#
_symmetry.space_group_name_H-M   'P 1'
#
loop_
_entity.id
_entity.type
_entity.pdbx_description
1 polymer ?
#
loop_
_entity_poly.entity_id
_entity_poly.type
_entity_poly.pdbx_seq_one_letter_code
_entity_poly.pdbx_strand_id
1 'polypeptide(L)'
;AAKTITPAYNVHSLHSYFLKAGNVNKPILYSIDRVRDGRSFCTRCVKAVQDGEALYTSEISFHKAKPHSIEHQSPMPKVAQPGDLRDGKEVIRDCLADPKVKLDKFHRAFLERRLDDFPSTFDIKPVCPDSYLLLKPSEPRFFTWVKAVGHIGSDDRLHQCVAAYISDSSMVGTALLPHLARGFIPSMLFSLDHSIWFHHHKFRIDDWMLYETESPIARM
;
A
#
# COMPACT_ATOMS: atom_id res chain seq x y z
N ALA A 1 -13.86 -3.49 11.30
CA ALA A 1 -13.45 -3.17 12.69
C ALA A 1 -13.87 -1.77 13.14
N ALA A 2 -13.47 -0.70 12.45
CA ALA A 2 -13.74 0.68 12.90
C ALA A 2 -15.23 1.00 13.18
N LYS A 3 -16.17 0.41 12.42
CA LYS A 3 -17.62 0.55 12.66
C LYS A 3 -18.11 -0.03 13.99
N THR A 4 -17.34 -0.87 14.68
CA THR A 4 -17.69 -1.46 15.99
C THR A 4 -16.98 -0.78 17.17
N ILE A 5 -16.40 0.40 16.92
CA ILE A 5 -15.60 1.19 17.85
C ILE A 5 -16.24 2.57 17.99
N THR A 6 -16.26 3.14 19.19
CA THR A 6 -16.79 4.49 19.39
C THR A 6 -15.86 5.54 18.75
N PRO A 7 -16.39 6.69 18.28
CA PRO A 7 -15.59 7.71 17.58
C PRO A 7 -14.36 8.21 18.32
N ALA A 8 -14.34 8.13 19.66
CA ALA A 8 -13.24 8.60 20.51
C ALA A 8 -11.93 7.79 20.37
N TYR A 9 -11.96 6.60 19.77
CA TYR A 9 -10.79 5.74 19.58
C TYR A 9 -10.35 5.72 18.13
N ASN A 10 -9.09 6.03 17.87
CA ASN A 10 -8.51 6.01 16.53
C ASN A 10 -7.72 4.72 16.34
N VAL A 11 -7.72 4.18 15.11
CA VAL A 11 -6.82 3.05 14.79
C VAL A 11 -5.38 3.54 14.92
N HIS A 12 -4.52 2.72 15.50
CA HIS A 12 -3.08 3.02 15.57
C HIS A 12 -2.22 1.88 15.06
N SER A 13 -2.73 0.65 14.99
CA SER A 13 -2.05 -0.43 14.31
C SER A 13 -3.01 -1.50 13.79
N LEU A 14 -2.54 -2.22 12.78
CA LEU A 14 -3.09 -3.50 12.36
C LEU A 14 -1.98 -4.46 11.97
N HIS A 15 -2.23 -5.74 12.18
CA HIS A 15 -1.41 -6.85 11.72
C HIS A 15 -2.31 -7.82 10.99
N SER A 16 -1.86 -8.40 9.89
CA SER A 16 -2.72 -9.23 9.08
C SER A 16 -2.00 -10.29 8.28
N TYR A 17 -2.71 -11.36 7.96
CA TYR A 17 -2.24 -12.46 7.11
C TYR A 17 -3.23 -12.71 5.97
N PHE A 18 -2.69 -12.90 4.78
CA PHE A 18 -3.43 -13.36 3.60
C PHE A 18 -3.28 -14.88 3.49
N LEU A 19 -4.39 -15.58 3.70
CA LEU A 19 -4.42 -17.03 3.80
C LEU A 19 -4.76 -17.70 2.46
N LYS A 20 -5.64 -17.07 1.68
CA LYS A 20 -6.13 -17.60 0.42
C LYS A 20 -6.58 -16.47 -0.52
N ALA A 21 -6.36 -16.66 -1.81
CA ALA A 21 -6.89 -15.77 -2.84
C ALA A 21 -8.43 -15.77 -2.83
N GLY A 22 -9.04 -14.58 -2.77
CA GLY A 22 -10.48 -14.40 -2.90
C GLY A 22 -10.93 -14.41 -4.36
N ASN A 23 -12.19 -14.79 -4.61
CA ASN A 23 -12.80 -14.62 -5.94
C ASN A 23 -13.53 -13.27 -5.99
N VAL A 24 -13.00 -12.37 -6.83
CA VAL A 24 -13.42 -10.96 -6.99
C VAL A 24 -14.88 -10.79 -7.44
N ASN A 25 -15.51 -11.83 -7.98
CA ASN A 25 -16.90 -11.79 -8.44
C ASN A 25 -17.92 -12.18 -7.35
N LYS A 26 -17.45 -12.45 -6.13
CA LYS A 26 -18.30 -12.83 -4.99
C LYS A 26 -18.05 -11.88 -3.81
N PRO A 27 -19.06 -11.66 -2.96
CA PRO A 27 -18.88 -10.85 -1.76
C PRO A 27 -17.96 -11.53 -0.74
N ILE A 28 -17.29 -10.70 0.05
CA ILE A 28 -16.47 -11.13 1.20
C ILE A 28 -17.22 -10.75 2.48
N LEU A 29 -17.40 -11.72 3.37
CA LEU A 29 -18.00 -11.50 4.69
C LEU A 29 -16.91 -11.19 5.71
N TYR A 30 -17.01 -10.03 6.38
CA TYR A 30 -16.08 -9.66 7.44
C TYR A 30 -16.69 -9.94 8.82
N SER A 31 -16.25 -11.00 9.48
CA SER A 31 -16.58 -11.29 10.88
C SER A 31 -15.67 -10.49 11.81
N ILE A 32 -16.22 -9.91 12.87
CA ILE A 32 -15.50 -9.05 13.80
C ILE A 32 -15.68 -9.54 15.23
N ASP A 33 -14.58 -9.97 15.86
CA ASP A 33 -14.57 -10.32 17.28
C ASP A 33 -14.12 -9.12 18.12
N ARG A 34 -14.92 -8.78 19.14
CA ARG A 34 -14.61 -7.73 20.11
C ARG A 34 -13.72 -8.27 21.22
N VAL A 35 -12.44 -8.47 20.92
CA VAL A 35 -11.46 -9.05 21.85
C VAL A 35 -11.39 -8.28 23.16
N ARG A 36 -11.34 -6.94 23.09
CA ARG A 36 -11.24 -6.08 24.27
C ARG A 36 -11.83 -4.70 24.03
N ASP A 37 -12.54 -4.19 25.03
CA ASP A 37 -12.95 -2.80 25.14
C ASP A 37 -12.46 -2.23 26.47
N GLY A 38 -11.21 -1.74 26.46
CA GLY A 38 -10.59 -1.12 27.61
C GLY A 38 -10.81 0.39 27.65
N ARG A 39 -10.42 1.02 28.77
CA ARG A 39 -10.51 2.49 28.96
C ARG A 39 -9.67 3.30 27.95
N SER A 40 -8.54 2.75 27.54
CA SER A 40 -7.55 3.44 26.67
C SER A 40 -7.37 2.76 25.32
N PHE A 41 -7.58 1.43 25.26
CA PHE A 41 -7.37 0.62 24.08
C PHE A 41 -8.55 -0.31 23.82
N CYS A 42 -8.90 -0.45 22.55
CA CYS A 42 -9.83 -1.45 22.06
C CYS A 42 -9.13 -2.33 21.03
N THR A 43 -9.43 -3.63 21.06
CA THR A 43 -8.85 -4.61 20.13
C THR A 43 -9.98 -5.31 19.39
N ARG A 44 -9.80 -5.51 18.08
CA ARG A 44 -10.71 -6.26 17.22
C ARG A 44 -9.92 -7.31 16.45
N CYS A 45 -10.43 -8.53 16.39
CA CYS A 45 -10.01 -9.48 15.37
C CYS A 45 -11.00 -9.42 14.20
N VAL A 46 -10.48 -9.46 12.98
CA VAL A 46 -11.23 -9.48 11.74
C VAL A 46 -10.92 -10.77 11.01
N LYS A 47 -11.95 -11.48 10.57
CA LYS A 47 -11.81 -12.59 9.63
C LYS A 47 -12.61 -12.27 8.37
N ALA A 48 -11.94 -12.23 7.23
CA ALA A 48 -12.59 -12.14 5.93
C ALA A 48 -12.86 -13.56 5.42
N VAL A 49 -14.12 -13.87 5.13
CA VAL A 49 -14.60 -15.21 4.80
C VAL A 49 -15.30 -15.19 3.46
N GLN A 50 -15.03 -16.21 2.65
CA GLN A 50 -15.71 -16.46 1.39
C GLN A 50 -15.91 -17.96 1.21
N ASP A 51 -17.12 -18.38 0.79
CA ASP A 51 -17.48 -19.80 0.62
C ASP A 51 -17.18 -20.66 1.88
N GLY A 52 -17.28 -20.06 3.08
CA GLY A 52 -17.01 -20.73 4.37
C GLY A 52 -15.53 -20.80 4.77
N GLU A 53 -14.61 -20.34 3.93
CA GLU A 53 -13.17 -20.38 4.17
C GLU A 53 -12.60 -19.00 4.51
N ALA A 54 -11.62 -18.96 5.40
CA ALA A 54 -10.93 -17.73 5.76
C ALA A 54 -9.93 -17.34 4.65
N LEU A 55 -10.11 -16.14 4.08
CA LEU A 55 -9.19 -15.56 3.10
C LEU A 55 -8.11 -14.72 3.76
N TYR A 56 -8.48 -14.05 4.86
CA TYR A 56 -7.67 -13.04 5.52
C TYR A 56 -8.03 -12.97 7.00
N THR A 57 -7.02 -12.76 7.83
CA THR A 57 -7.21 -12.46 9.26
C THR A 57 -6.43 -11.21 9.64
N SER A 58 -6.97 -10.44 10.59
CA SER A 58 -6.27 -9.28 11.13
C SER A 58 -6.60 -9.01 12.57
N GLU A 59 -5.61 -8.58 13.33
CA GLU A 59 -5.78 -7.95 14.64
C GLU A 59 -5.57 -6.44 14.50
N ILE A 60 -6.55 -5.67 14.97
CA ILE A 60 -6.59 -4.22 14.81
C ILE A 60 -6.73 -3.58 16.19
N SER A 61 -5.81 -2.67 16.50
CA SER A 61 -5.78 -1.96 17.78
C SER A 61 -6.14 -0.49 17.61
N PHE A 62 -6.98 -0.01 18.53
CA PHE A 62 -7.48 1.35 18.58
C PHE A 62 -7.11 1.98 19.92
N HIS A 63 -6.77 3.26 19.91
CA HIS A 63 -6.35 4.01 21.08
C HIS A 63 -7.15 5.31 21.20
N LYS A 64 -7.54 5.64 22.42
CA LYS A 64 -8.20 6.91 22.74
C LYS A 64 -7.17 8.05 22.72
N ALA A 65 -7.43 9.11 21.96
CA ALA A 65 -6.52 10.26 21.88
C ALA A 65 -6.18 10.82 23.28
N LYS A 66 -4.90 11.16 23.49
CA LYS A 66 -4.39 11.78 24.72
C LYS A 66 -3.83 13.17 24.40
N PRO A 67 -4.01 14.17 25.27
CA PRO A 67 -3.66 15.57 24.98
C PRO A 67 -2.15 15.87 25.00
N HIS A 68 -1.33 15.08 25.69
CA HIS A 68 0.11 15.33 25.82
C HIS A 68 0.91 14.02 25.75
N SER A 69 1.99 14.02 24.98
CA SER A 69 2.94 12.91 24.85
C SER A 69 4.31 13.44 24.42
N ILE A 70 5.35 12.62 24.54
CA ILE A 70 6.61 12.84 23.83
C ILE A 70 6.38 12.74 22.32
N GLU A 71 7.10 13.54 21.54
CA GLU A 71 6.98 13.61 20.09
C GLU A 71 8.37 13.71 19.44
N HIS A 72 8.62 12.84 18.47
CA HIS A 72 9.74 12.92 17.54
C HIS A 72 9.40 12.09 16.29
N GLN A 73 10.04 12.40 15.16
CA GLN A 73 9.97 11.59 13.95
C GLN A 73 11.27 11.75 13.15
N SER A 74 11.59 10.76 12.32
CA SER A 74 12.64 10.91 11.32
C SER A 74 12.30 12.03 10.34
N PRO A 75 13.30 12.78 9.84
CA PRO A 75 13.06 13.78 8.81
C PRO A 75 12.60 13.11 7.51
N MET A 76 11.68 13.76 6.81
CA MET A 76 11.26 13.32 5.48
C MET A 76 12.46 13.40 4.50
N PRO A 77 12.66 12.39 3.64
CA PRO A 77 13.72 12.41 2.65
C PRO A 77 13.52 13.55 1.64
N LYS A 78 14.62 14.17 1.19
CA LYS A 78 14.59 15.21 0.17
C LYS A 78 14.50 14.58 -1.22
N VAL A 79 13.35 14.72 -1.86
CA VAL A 79 13.07 14.24 -3.23
C VAL A 79 12.43 15.35 -4.07
N ALA A 80 12.41 15.18 -5.38
CA ALA A 80 11.68 16.07 -6.28
C ALA A 80 10.19 16.14 -5.90
N GLN A 81 9.60 17.32 -6.04
CA GLN A 81 8.20 17.57 -5.69
C GLN A 81 7.27 17.02 -6.76
N PRO A 82 6.01 16.67 -6.42
CA PRO A 82 5.07 16.06 -7.38
C PRO A 82 4.78 16.97 -8.59
N GLY A 83 4.97 18.29 -8.47
CA GLY A 83 4.82 19.23 -9.59
C GLY A 83 5.86 19.03 -10.70
N ASP A 84 7.06 18.55 -10.37
CA ASP A 84 8.18 18.38 -11.29
C ASP A 84 8.27 16.95 -11.87
N LEU A 85 7.38 16.07 -11.42
CA LEU A 85 7.40 14.65 -11.76
C LEU A 85 6.34 14.28 -12.78
N ARG A 86 6.69 13.31 -13.63
CA ARG A 86 5.78 12.73 -14.62
C ARG A 86 4.75 11.82 -13.97
N ASP A 87 3.58 11.71 -14.59
CA ASP A 87 2.59 10.71 -14.17
C ASP A 87 3.09 9.30 -14.46
N GLY A 88 2.87 8.38 -13.52
CA GLY A 88 3.33 7.00 -13.61
C GLY A 88 2.72 6.24 -14.79
N LYS A 89 1.44 6.49 -15.12
CA LYS A 89 0.80 5.83 -16.27
C LYS A 89 1.36 6.36 -17.58
N GLU A 90 1.66 7.65 -17.67
CA GLU A 90 2.36 8.22 -18.83
C GLU A 90 3.76 7.61 -18.99
N VAL A 91 4.52 7.48 -17.90
CA VAL A 91 5.84 6.83 -17.91
C VAL A 91 5.75 5.39 -18.45
N ILE A 92 4.75 4.62 -18.03
CA ILE A 92 4.55 3.25 -18.52
C ILE A 92 4.12 3.23 -19.99
N ARG A 93 3.16 4.06 -20.39
CA ARG A 93 2.68 4.12 -21.78
C ARG A 93 3.78 4.46 -22.76
N ASP A 94 4.59 5.47 -22.44
CA ASP A 94 5.73 5.86 -23.28
C ASP A 94 6.75 4.73 -23.40
N CYS A 95 7.05 4.04 -22.29
CA CYS A 95 7.94 2.89 -22.31
C CYS A 95 7.42 1.74 -23.19
N LEU A 96 6.12 1.45 -23.15
CA LEU A 96 5.51 0.40 -23.96
C LEU A 96 5.45 0.76 -25.46
N ALA A 97 5.39 2.05 -25.77
CA ALA A 97 5.31 2.59 -27.12
C ALA A 97 6.68 2.87 -27.75
N ASP A 98 7.76 3.02 -26.97
CA ASP A 98 9.09 3.30 -27.49
C ASP A 98 9.71 2.06 -28.16
N PRO A 99 9.92 2.06 -29.50
CA PRO A 99 10.50 0.92 -30.22
C PRO A 99 11.97 0.66 -29.86
N LYS A 100 12.65 1.60 -29.19
CA LYS A 100 14.04 1.44 -28.73
C LYS A 100 14.12 0.60 -27.44
N VAL A 101 13.03 0.53 -26.67
CA VAL A 101 12.96 -0.24 -25.43
C VAL A 101 12.63 -1.70 -25.75
N LYS A 102 13.57 -2.60 -25.50
CA LYS A 102 13.34 -4.04 -25.65
C LYS A 102 12.83 -4.61 -24.34
N LEU A 103 11.55 -4.98 -24.32
CA LEU A 103 10.90 -5.63 -23.19
C LEU A 103 10.76 -7.13 -23.46
N ASP A 104 11.15 -7.96 -22.51
CA ASP A 104 10.75 -9.36 -22.54
C ASP A 104 9.25 -9.50 -22.20
N LYS A 105 8.73 -10.72 -22.36
CA LYS A 105 7.31 -11.04 -22.12
C LYS A 105 6.89 -10.72 -20.68
N PHE A 106 7.75 -10.94 -19.69
CA PHE A 106 7.43 -10.70 -18.29
C PHE A 106 7.34 -9.20 -18.00
N HIS A 107 8.35 -8.42 -18.39
CA HIS A 107 8.36 -6.97 -18.19
C HIS A 107 7.17 -6.31 -18.89
N ARG A 108 6.88 -6.69 -20.13
CA ARG A 108 5.71 -6.19 -20.85
C ARG A 108 4.41 -6.48 -20.11
N ALA A 109 4.18 -7.75 -19.72
CA ALA A 109 2.98 -8.14 -18.99
C ALA A 109 2.87 -7.47 -17.62
N PHE A 110 3.99 -7.26 -16.92
CA PHE A 110 4.04 -6.54 -15.65
C PHE A 110 3.63 -5.08 -15.80
N LEU A 111 4.16 -4.39 -16.82
CA LEU A 111 3.84 -3.00 -17.11
C LEU A 111 2.38 -2.82 -17.57
N GLU A 112 1.89 -3.69 -18.46
CA GLU A 112 0.49 -3.71 -18.91
C GLU A 112 -0.45 -3.96 -17.71
N ARG A 113 -0.15 -4.95 -16.88
CA ARG A 113 -0.91 -5.22 -15.65
C ARG A 113 -0.90 -4.03 -14.69
N ARG A 114 0.22 -3.31 -14.55
CA ARG A 114 0.26 -2.09 -13.73
C ARG A 114 -0.61 -0.96 -14.30
N LEU A 115 -0.80 -0.86 -15.61
CA LEU A 115 -1.73 0.11 -16.19
C LEU A 115 -3.19 -0.24 -15.85
N ASP A 116 -3.51 -1.53 -15.81
CA ASP A 116 -4.86 -2.05 -15.55
C ASP A 116 -5.21 -2.09 -14.05
N ASP A 117 -4.30 -2.60 -13.22
CA ASP A 117 -4.50 -2.87 -11.78
C ASP A 117 -4.51 -1.59 -10.94
N PHE A 118 -3.94 -0.48 -11.42
CA PHE A 118 -4.05 0.81 -10.76
C PHE A 118 -5.26 1.56 -11.31
N PRO A 119 -6.45 1.45 -10.69
CA PRO A 119 -7.61 2.23 -11.09
C PRO A 119 -7.24 3.72 -11.13
N SER A 120 -7.97 4.51 -11.92
CA SER A 120 -7.89 5.98 -11.95
C SER A 120 -8.30 6.64 -10.61
N THR A 121 -8.27 5.90 -9.51
CA THR A 121 -8.57 6.35 -8.15
C THR A 121 -7.33 6.85 -7.42
N PHE A 122 -6.12 6.69 -7.98
CA PHE A 122 -4.89 7.29 -7.44
C PHE A 122 -4.04 7.93 -8.54
N ASP A 123 -3.58 9.15 -8.27
CA ASP A 123 -2.48 9.77 -8.99
C ASP A 123 -1.17 9.25 -8.40
N ILE A 124 -0.26 8.78 -9.26
CA ILE A 124 1.00 8.16 -8.87
C ILE A 124 2.12 8.82 -9.64
N LYS A 125 3.10 9.42 -8.94
CA LYS A 125 4.26 10.06 -9.55
C LYS A 125 5.55 9.46 -8.99
N PRO A 126 6.20 8.55 -9.74
CA PRO A 126 7.46 7.96 -9.31
C PRO A 126 8.57 9.01 -9.31
N VAL A 127 9.39 9.05 -8.26
CA VAL A 127 10.54 9.96 -8.20
C VAL A 127 11.61 9.55 -9.22
N CYS A 128 11.76 8.24 -9.47
CA CYS A 128 12.68 7.68 -10.46
C CYS A 128 11.94 6.82 -11.48
N PRO A 129 11.72 7.30 -12.72
CA PRO A 129 11.07 6.53 -13.78
C PRO A 129 11.76 5.20 -14.12
N ASP A 130 13.10 5.18 -14.18
CA ASP A 130 13.86 3.97 -14.51
C ASP A 130 13.63 2.84 -13.48
N SER A 131 13.62 3.19 -12.19
CA SER A 131 13.30 2.24 -11.10
C SER A 131 11.83 1.83 -11.14
N TYR A 132 10.92 2.76 -11.45
CA TYR A 132 9.49 2.47 -11.54
C TYR A 132 9.15 1.45 -12.63
N LEU A 133 9.90 1.48 -13.74
CA LEU A 133 9.75 0.55 -14.87
C LEU A 133 10.46 -0.79 -14.65
N LEU A 134 11.27 -0.93 -13.58
CA LEU A 134 12.06 -2.12 -13.27
C LEU A 134 13.01 -2.59 -14.38
N LEU A 135 13.42 -1.68 -15.28
CA LEU A 135 14.24 -2.04 -16.46
C LEU A 135 15.74 -2.13 -16.16
N LYS A 136 16.18 -1.53 -15.06
CA LYS A 136 17.59 -1.52 -14.63
C LYS A 136 17.68 -1.91 -13.16
N PRO A 137 18.73 -2.66 -12.76
CA PRO A 137 18.95 -2.96 -11.37
C PRO A 137 19.17 -1.65 -10.60
N SER A 138 18.51 -1.50 -9.46
CA SER A 138 18.72 -0.37 -8.55
C SER A 138 18.64 -0.84 -7.11
N GLU A 139 19.04 0.04 -6.19
CA GLU A 139 18.91 -0.20 -4.76
C GLU A 139 17.46 -0.56 -4.41
N PRO A 140 17.23 -1.45 -3.43
CA PRO A 140 15.89 -1.88 -3.02
C PRO A 140 15.21 -0.80 -2.16
N ARG A 141 15.20 0.45 -2.64
CA ARG A 141 14.54 1.59 -2.02
C ARG A 141 13.88 2.45 -3.09
N PHE A 142 12.63 2.82 -2.86
CA PHE A 142 11.82 3.46 -3.87
C PHE A 142 10.92 4.54 -3.28
N PHE A 143 10.77 5.64 -4.01
CA PHE A 143 10.01 6.81 -3.59
C PHE A 143 8.93 7.11 -4.64
N THR A 144 7.69 7.21 -4.19
CA THR A 144 6.55 7.49 -5.04
C THR A 144 5.63 8.48 -4.36
N TRP A 145 5.26 9.55 -5.05
CA TRP A 145 4.17 10.39 -4.60
C TRP A 145 2.85 9.74 -4.95
N VAL A 146 1.96 9.63 -3.97
CA VAL A 146 0.62 9.06 -4.13
C VAL A 146 -0.42 10.05 -3.63
N LYS A 147 -1.56 10.11 -4.32
CA LYS A 147 -2.70 10.93 -3.93
C LYS A 147 -3.98 10.28 -4.45
N ALA A 148 -4.97 10.11 -3.59
CA ALA A 148 -6.29 9.62 -4.01
C ALA A 148 -6.96 10.65 -4.93
N VAL A 149 -7.62 10.17 -5.98
CA VAL A 149 -8.35 11.02 -6.93
C VAL A 149 -9.74 11.31 -6.39
N GLY A 150 -10.14 12.58 -6.44
CA GLY A 150 -11.42 13.06 -5.95
C GLY A 150 -11.40 13.44 -4.47
N HIS A 151 -12.53 13.91 -3.96
CA HIS A 151 -12.67 14.34 -2.57
C HIS A 151 -13.16 13.17 -1.71
N ILE A 152 -12.34 12.74 -0.75
CA ILE A 152 -12.66 11.62 0.15
C ILE A 152 -13.63 12.04 1.28
N GLY A 153 -13.74 13.34 1.55
CA GLY A 153 -14.55 13.89 2.64
C GLY A 153 -13.71 14.29 3.86
N SER A 154 -14.35 14.28 5.03
CA SER A 154 -13.75 14.67 6.31
C SER A 154 -13.67 13.53 7.34
N ASP A 155 -14.01 12.29 6.95
CA ASP A 155 -13.91 11.14 7.85
C ASP A 155 -12.46 10.62 7.89
N ASP A 156 -11.76 10.92 8.99
CA ASP A 156 -10.40 10.45 9.25
C ASP A 156 -10.26 8.93 9.08
N ARG A 157 -11.29 8.15 9.43
CA ARG A 157 -11.27 6.68 9.30
C ARG A 157 -11.28 6.24 7.85
N LEU A 158 -11.96 6.99 6.98
CA LEU A 158 -11.98 6.69 5.55
C LEU A 158 -10.61 7.00 4.93
N HIS A 159 -9.98 8.12 5.29
CA HIS A 159 -8.60 8.41 4.87
C HIS A 159 -7.63 7.30 5.32
N GLN A 160 -7.77 6.79 6.55
CA GLN A 160 -6.98 5.66 7.06
C GLN A 160 -7.23 4.36 6.28
N CYS A 161 -8.48 4.06 5.93
CA CYS A 161 -8.82 2.89 5.11
C CYS A 161 -8.22 2.98 3.70
N VAL A 162 -8.28 4.15 3.07
CA VAL A 162 -7.73 4.37 1.72
C VAL A 162 -6.20 4.37 1.74
N ALA A 163 -5.56 4.90 2.79
CA ALA A 163 -4.12 4.77 2.99
C ALA A 163 -3.69 3.31 3.20
N ALA A 164 -4.43 2.55 4.01
CA ALA A 164 -4.19 1.12 4.18
C ALA A 164 -4.32 0.35 2.86
N TYR A 165 -5.30 0.70 2.04
CA TYR A 165 -5.49 0.11 0.71
C TYR A 165 -4.28 0.34 -0.20
N ILE A 166 -3.81 1.58 -0.35
CA ILE A 166 -2.69 1.88 -1.26
C ILE A 166 -1.34 1.38 -0.71
N SER A 167 -1.21 1.18 0.60
CA SER A 167 0.04 0.73 1.22
C SER A 167 0.46 -0.70 0.83
N ASP A 168 -0.43 -1.52 0.25
CA ASP A 168 -0.06 -2.87 -0.23
C ASP A 168 0.26 -2.89 -1.74
N SER A 169 0.37 -1.72 -2.39
CA SER A 169 0.48 -1.64 -3.87
C SER A 169 1.90 -1.70 -4.44
N SER A 170 2.93 -1.31 -3.67
CA SER A 170 4.29 -1.09 -4.20
C SER A 170 5.41 -1.85 -3.50
N MET A 171 5.14 -2.46 -2.33
CA MET A 171 6.15 -3.11 -1.49
C MET A 171 6.86 -4.26 -2.23
N VAL A 172 6.09 -5.19 -2.81
CA VAL A 172 6.65 -6.34 -3.55
C VAL A 172 7.53 -5.91 -4.72
N GLY A 173 7.15 -4.83 -5.41
CA GLY A 173 7.95 -4.29 -6.52
C GLY A 173 9.32 -3.78 -6.06
N THR A 174 9.41 -3.28 -4.83
CA THR A 174 10.66 -2.75 -4.26
C THR A 174 11.67 -3.87 -4.02
N ALA A 175 11.21 -5.03 -3.55
CA ALA A 175 12.06 -6.21 -3.39
C ALA A 175 12.60 -6.74 -4.73
N LEU A 176 11.93 -6.48 -5.85
CA LEU A 176 12.36 -6.94 -7.18
C LEU A 176 13.38 -6.01 -7.85
N LEU A 177 13.55 -4.76 -7.38
CA LEU A 177 14.43 -3.76 -7.98
C LEU A 177 15.87 -4.25 -8.23
N PRO A 178 16.52 -5.00 -7.32
CA PRO A 178 17.89 -5.45 -7.55
C PRO A 178 17.99 -6.68 -8.45
N HIS A 179 16.88 -7.37 -8.72
CA HIS A 179 16.87 -8.74 -9.23
C HIS A 179 16.27 -8.88 -10.63
N LEU A 180 15.19 -8.15 -10.93
CA LEU A 180 14.43 -8.37 -12.17
C LEU A 180 15.28 -8.12 -13.43
N ALA A 181 15.93 -6.96 -13.49
CA ALA A 181 16.84 -6.62 -14.58
C ALA A 181 18.16 -7.42 -14.56
N ARG A 182 18.38 -8.30 -13.56
CA ARG A 182 19.47 -9.29 -13.53
C ARG A 182 19.00 -10.69 -13.98
N GLY A 183 17.78 -10.81 -14.50
CA GLY A 183 17.25 -12.05 -15.06
C GLY A 183 16.49 -12.93 -14.07
N PHE A 184 16.30 -12.49 -12.82
CA PHE A 184 15.41 -13.20 -11.90
C PHE A 184 13.95 -12.92 -12.28
N ILE A 185 13.20 -13.97 -12.61
CA ILE A 185 11.77 -13.88 -12.90
C ILE A 185 11.01 -14.66 -11.81
N PRO A 186 10.21 -13.99 -10.97
CA PRO A 186 9.47 -14.68 -9.92
C PRO A 186 8.38 -15.56 -10.55
N SER A 187 8.29 -16.81 -10.08
CA SER A 187 7.21 -17.71 -10.49
C SER A 187 5.85 -17.29 -9.93
N MET A 188 5.84 -16.70 -8.73
CA MET A 188 4.65 -16.22 -8.03
C MET A 188 4.99 -15.00 -7.17
N LEU A 189 4.04 -14.07 -7.04
CA LEU A 189 4.11 -12.89 -6.18
C LEU A 189 2.78 -12.70 -5.45
N PHE A 190 2.79 -12.85 -4.13
CA PHE A 190 1.61 -12.67 -3.28
C PHE A 190 2.03 -12.02 -1.96
N SER A 191 1.20 -11.14 -1.43
CA SER A 191 1.34 -10.66 -0.05
C SER A 191 1.06 -11.81 0.90
N LEU A 192 1.95 -12.03 1.88
CA LEU A 192 1.78 -13.05 2.92
C LEU A 192 1.16 -12.43 4.17
N ASP A 193 1.71 -11.31 4.59
CA ASP A 193 1.26 -10.52 5.71
C ASP A 193 1.34 -9.03 5.38
N HIS A 194 0.68 -8.21 6.20
CA HIS A 194 0.81 -6.76 6.15
C HIS A 194 0.57 -6.17 7.52
N SER A 195 1.45 -5.25 7.93
CA SER A 195 1.38 -4.57 9.21
C SER A 195 1.49 -3.06 9.00
N ILE A 196 0.60 -2.31 9.65
CA ILE A 196 0.55 -0.85 9.54
C ILE A 196 0.53 -0.26 10.94
N TRP A 197 1.28 0.84 11.12
CA TRP A 197 1.17 1.71 12.29
C TRP A 197 0.77 3.11 11.84
N PHE A 198 -0.32 3.62 12.41
CA PHE A 198 -0.77 5.00 12.19
C PHE A 198 -0.28 5.88 13.33
N HIS A 199 0.77 6.65 13.07
CA HIS A 199 1.36 7.57 14.06
C HIS A 199 0.57 8.88 14.18
N HIS A 200 0.03 9.38 13.06
CA HIS A 200 -0.91 10.49 13.02
C HIS A 200 -2.28 9.97 12.58
N HIS A 201 -3.31 10.28 13.37
CA HIS A 201 -4.68 9.90 13.03
C HIS A 201 -5.34 10.87 12.04
N LYS A 202 -4.76 12.07 11.87
CA LYS A 202 -5.23 13.10 10.94
C LYS A 202 -4.23 13.27 9.81
N PHE A 203 -4.65 12.88 8.62
CA PHE A 203 -3.96 13.16 7.36
C PHE A 203 -4.99 13.06 6.23
N ARG A 204 -4.65 13.65 5.08
CA ARG A 204 -5.48 13.63 3.89
C ARG A 204 -4.80 12.81 2.81
N ILE A 205 -5.32 11.62 2.53
CA ILE A 205 -4.81 10.79 1.43
C ILE A 205 -5.18 11.35 0.03
N ASP A 206 -6.11 12.31 -0.03
CA ASP A 206 -6.41 13.09 -1.23
C ASP A 206 -5.53 14.36 -1.36
N ASP A 207 -4.56 14.53 -0.46
CA ASP A 207 -3.37 15.39 -0.66
C ASP A 207 -2.15 14.51 -1.00
N TRP A 208 -1.11 15.13 -1.58
CA TRP A 208 0.10 14.40 -1.94
C TRP A 208 0.82 13.86 -0.70
N MET A 209 0.98 12.53 -0.66
CA MET A 209 1.76 11.82 0.34
C MET A 209 2.95 11.15 -0.33
N LEU A 210 4.14 11.27 0.26
CA LEU A 210 5.30 10.51 -0.19
C LEU A 210 5.23 9.10 0.40
N TYR A 211 5.22 8.11 -0.47
CA TYR A 211 5.35 6.71 -0.11
C TYR A 211 6.78 6.24 -0.39
N GLU A 212 7.51 6.03 0.70
CA GLU A 212 8.82 5.41 0.72
C GLU A 212 8.70 3.92 1.03
N THR A 213 9.35 3.09 0.22
CA THR A 213 9.47 1.65 0.44
C THR A 213 10.92 1.24 0.41
N GLU A 214 11.30 0.28 1.27
CA GLU A 214 12.60 -0.35 1.28
C GLU A 214 12.45 -1.88 1.42
N SER A 215 13.38 -2.64 0.84
CA SER A 215 13.53 -4.08 1.08
C SER A 215 14.91 -4.36 1.64
N PRO A 216 15.04 -4.59 2.97
CA PRO A 216 16.34 -4.78 3.60
C PRO A 216 16.92 -6.17 3.32
N ILE A 217 16.06 -7.18 3.09
CA ILE A 217 16.45 -8.57 2.86
C ILE A 217 15.50 -9.22 1.86
N ALA A 218 16.06 -9.90 0.86
CA ALA A 218 15.37 -10.88 0.03
C ALA A 218 16.23 -12.15 -0.01
N ARG A 219 15.62 -13.31 0.27
CA ARG A 219 16.28 -14.62 0.23
C ARG A 219 15.34 -15.64 -0.41
N MET A 220 15.94 -16.55 -1.19
CA MET A 220 15.30 -17.76 -1.66
C MET A 220 15.56 -18.90 -0.68
#